data_AF-A0A7Y2ZTS8-F1
#
_entry.id   AF-A0A7Y2ZTS8-F1
#
_cell.length_a   1.000
_cell.length_b   1.000
_cell.length_c   1.000
_cell.angle_alpha   90.00
_cell.angle_beta   90.00
_cell.angle_gamma   90.00
#
_symmetry.space_group_name_H-M   'P 1'
#
loop_
_entity.id
_entity.type
_entity.pdbx_description
1 polymer ?
#
loop_
_entity_poly.entity_id
_entity_poly.type
_entity_poly.pdbx_seq_one_letter_code
_entity_poly.pdbx_strand_id
1 'polypeptide(L)' 'MKKILKTTLVFAFVLLSGCEDFIDVDPVGPVSDNYFNSEEDYEKALIGAYDMLQATFWNTLTSVVASDDIHAGGDP' A
#
# COMPACT_ATOMS: atom_id res chain seq x y z
N MET A 1 0.52 -31.15 -45.23
CA MET A 1 1.76 -30.88 -44.45
C MET A 1 2.00 -29.39 -44.25
N LYS A 2 2.16 -28.57 -45.30
CA LYS A 2 2.40 -27.11 -45.17
C LYS A 2 1.32 -26.34 -44.37
N LYS A 3 0.04 -26.76 -44.44
CA LYS A 3 -1.06 -26.13 -43.68
C LYS A 3 -0.95 -26.41 -42.17
N ILE A 4 -0.70 -27.66 -41.79
CA ILE A 4 -0.48 -28.07 -40.40
C ILE A 4 0.73 -27.35 -39.80
N LEU A 5 1.84 -27.26 -40.54
CA LEU A 5 3.04 -26.54 -40.09
C LEU A 5 2.76 -25.05 -39.83
N LYS A 6 1.97 -24.40 -40.69
CA LYS A 6 1.55 -23.00 -40.49
C LYS A 6 0.65 -22.84 -39.26
N THR A 7 -0.28 -23.77 -39.03
CA THR A 7 -1.17 -23.72 -37.86
C THR A 7 -0.39 -23.92 -36.55
N THR A 8 0.57 -24.86 -36.53
CA THR A 8 1.43 -25.10 -35.36
C THR A 8 2.34 -23.89 -35.07
N LEU A 9 2.85 -23.22 -36.11
CA LEU A 9 3.67 -22.01 -35.95
C LEU A 9 2.89 -20.85 -35.33
N VAL A 10 1.64 -20.62 -35.77
CA VAL A 10 0.78 -19.57 -35.22
C VAL A 10 0.42 -19.85 -33.77
N PHE A 11 0.13 -21.11 -33.44
CA PHE A 11 -0.18 -21.51 -32.06
C PHE A 11 1.03 -21.36 -31.12
N ALA A 12 2.24 -21.67 -31.59
CA ALA A 12 3.47 -21.45 -30.83
C ALA A 12 3.73 -19.95 -30.54
N PHE A 13 3.35 -19.06 -31.47
CA PHE A 13 3.51 -17.62 -31.29
C PHE A 13 2.56 -17.05 -30.23
N VAL A 14 1.33 -17.56 -30.15
CA VAL A 14 0.34 -17.19 -29.12
C VAL A 14 0.76 -17.69 -27.73
N LEU A 15 1.44 -18.83 -27.64
CA LEU A 15 1.95 -19.35 -26.37
C LEU A 15 3.17 -18.58 -25.82
N LEU A 16 3.87 -17.83 -26.68
CA LEU A 16 5.04 -17.04 -26.30
C LEU A 16 4.71 -15.60 -25.89
N SER A 17 3.50 -15.10 -26.14
CA SER A 17 3.09 -13.73 -25.78
C SER A 17 2.62 -13.61 -24.31
N GLY A 18 3.37 -14.21 -23.39
CA GLY A 18 3.04 -14.23 -21.96
C GLY A 18 2.83 -12.84 -21.33
N CYS A 19 2.02 -12.80 -20.28
CA CYS A 19 1.63 -11.60 -19.52
C CYS A 19 2.75 -11.11 -18.58
N GLU A 20 3.82 -10.51 -19.12
CA GLU A 20 4.88 -9.92 -18.28
C GLU A 20 4.37 -8.76 -17.42
N ASP A 21 3.40 -7.98 -17.92
CA ASP A 21 2.78 -6.83 -17.24
C ASP A 21 2.07 -7.15 -15.90
N PHE A 22 1.82 -8.43 -15.60
CA PHE A 22 1.14 -8.85 -14.36
C PHE A 22 2.08 -9.42 -13.29
N ILE A 23 3.37 -9.53 -13.58
CA ILE A 23 4.35 -10.13 -12.67
C ILE A 23 5.02 -9.05 -11.81
N ASP A 24 5.45 -7.94 -12.44
CA ASP A 24 6.05 -6.80 -11.76
C ASP A 24 5.15 -5.56 -11.93
N VAL A 25 4.28 -5.36 -10.95
CA VAL A 25 3.42 -4.17 -10.89
C VAL A 25 4.09 -3.15 -10.00
N ASP A 26 4.46 -2.01 -10.57
CA ASP A 26 4.97 -0.89 -9.79
C ASP A 26 3.93 -0.45 -8.74
N PRO A 27 4.35 -0.21 -7.50
CA PRO A 27 3.45 0.24 -6.45
C PRO A 27 2.81 1.57 -6.81
N VAL A 28 1.51 1.67 -6.57
CA VAL A 28 0.76 2.91 -6.78
C VAL A 28 1.08 3.86 -5.62
N GLY A 29 2.08 4.70 -5.82
CA GLY A 29 2.48 5.73 -4.87
C GLY A 29 3.98 5.78 -4.60
N PRO A 30 4.42 6.75 -3.79
CA PRO A 30 5.81 6.86 -3.40
C PRO A 30 6.25 5.64 -2.57
N VAL A 31 7.46 5.15 -2.85
CA VAL A 31 8.08 4.05 -2.10
C VAL A 31 9.40 4.49 -1.50
N SER A 32 9.79 3.86 -0.39
CA SER A 32 11.01 4.22 0.35
C SER A 32 12.25 4.29 -0.53
N ASP A 33 12.31 3.43 -1.55
CA ASP A 33 13.48 3.23 -2.40
C ASP A 33 13.80 4.46 -3.26
N ASN A 34 12.79 5.30 -3.54
CA ASN A 34 12.93 6.47 -4.40
C ASN A 34 12.26 7.75 -3.85
N TYR A 35 11.85 7.77 -2.57
CA TYR A 35 11.12 8.91 -2.00
C TYR A 35 12.02 10.07 -1.54
N PHE A 36 13.23 9.77 -1.07
CA PHE A 36 14.06 10.72 -0.31
C PHE A 36 15.04 11.52 -1.19
N ASN A 37 14.52 12.40 -2.05
CA ASN A 37 15.33 13.12 -3.04
C ASN A 37 15.59 14.60 -2.71
N SER A 38 14.79 15.19 -1.83
CA SER A 38 14.88 16.59 -1.42
C SER A 38 14.64 16.76 0.08
N GLU A 39 15.09 17.88 0.65
CA GLU A 39 14.84 18.23 2.06
C GLU A 39 13.35 18.18 2.42
N GLU A 40 12.50 18.68 1.52
CA GLU A 40 11.04 18.66 1.68
C GLU A 40 10.48 17.23 1.80
N ASP A 41 11.05 16.25 1.10
CA ASP A 41 10.63 14.85 1.19
C ASP A 41 10.92 14.27 2.58
N TYR A 42 12.06 14.63 3.18
CA TYR A 42 12.40 14.23 4.55
C TYR A 42 11.46 14.87 5.57
N GLU A 43 11.13 16.15 5.41
CA GLU A 43 10.18 16.86 6.28
C GLU A 43 8.78 16.24 6.20
N LYS A 44 8.30 15.94 4.99
CA LYS A 44 7.02 15.25 4.78
C LYS A 44 7.01 13.86 5.38
N ALA A 45 8.08 13.08 5.22
CA ALA A 45 8.22 11.78 5.85
C ALA A 45 8.17 11.88 7.39
N LEU A 46 8.86 12.88 7.96
CA LEU A 46 8.85 13.14 9.40
C LEU A 46 7.45 13.48 9.91
N ILE A 47 6.73 14.37 9.22
CA ILE A 47 5.33 14.71 9.54
C ILE A 47 4.46 13.46 9.49
N GLY A 48 4.56 12.66 8.42
CA GLY A 48 3.81 11.41 8.26
C GLY A 48 4.10 10.39 9.36
N ALA A 49 5.36 10.30 9.81
CA ALA A 49 5.72 9.44 10.94
C ALA A 49 5.03 9.87 12.26
N TYR A 50 4.87 11.19 12.48
CA TYR A 50 4.15 11.73 13.64
C TYR A 50 2.62 11.69 13.49
N ASP A 51 2.06 11.61 12.28
CA ASP A 51 0.62 11.58 12.05
C ASP A 51 -0.05 10.41 12.79
N MET A 52 0.59 9.23 12.79
CA MET A 52 0.10 8.06 13.53
C MET A 52 0.01 8.26 15.04
N LEU A 53 0.77 9.22 15.61
CA LEU A 53 0.67 9.54 17.04
C LEU A 53 -0.72 10.10 17.37
N GLN A 54 -1.40 10.76 16.43
CA GLN A 54 -2.76 11.27 16.67
C GLN A 54 -3.75 10.16 17.02
N ALA A 55 -3.61 8.97 16.43
CA ALA A 55 -4.45 7.82 16.76
C ALA A 55 -4.25 7.35 18.21
N THR A 56 -3.04 7.53 18.76
CA THR A 56 -2.73 7.12 20.14
C THR A 56 -3.45 7.97 21.19
N PHE A 57 -3.68 9.25 20.92
CA PHE A 57 -4.46 10.14 21.78
C PHE A 57 -5.87 9.59 21.97
N TRP A 58 -6.55 9.26 20.86
CA TRP A 58 -7.91 8.73 20.90
C TRP A 58 -7.97 7.36 21.57
N ASN A 59 -7.04 6.46 21.26
CA ASN A 59 -6.99 5.14 21.88
C ASN A 59 -6.82 5.25 23.41
N THR A 60 -5.89 6.10 23.86
CA THR A 60 -5.66 6.35 25.29
C THR A 60 -6.88 6.98 25.93
N LEU A 61 -7.48 8.00 25.31
CA LEU A 61 -8.67 8.67 25.83
C LEU A 61 -9.84 7.69 25.98
N THR A 62 -10.11 6.85 24.98
CA THR A 62 -11.13 5.81 25.05
C THR A 62 -10.82 4.81 26.17
N SER A 63 -9.56 4.38 26.30
CA SER A 63 -9.15 3.46 27.37
C SER A 63 -9.36 4.06 28.76
N VAL A 64 -9.07 5.34 28.96
CA VAL A 64 -9.20 6.03 30.25
C VAL A 64 -10.68 6.33 30.57
N VAL A 65 -11.49 6.65 29.58
CA VAL A 65 -12.94 6.83 29.75
C VAL A 65 -13.64 5.50 30.13
N ALA A 66 -13.12 4.37 29.65
CA ALA A 66 -13.63 3.05 30.00
C ALA A 66 -13.12 2.52 31.35
N SER A 67 -12.14 3.17 31.97
CA SER A 67 -11.64 2.79 33.29
C SER A 67 -12.43 3.47 34.41
N ASP A 68 -12.15 3.09 35.65
CA ASP A 68 -12.66 3.73 36.87
C ASP A 68 -11.86 4.98 37.26
N ASP A 69 -10.84 5.37 36.49
CA ASP A 69 -9.96 6.51 36.79
C ASP A 69 -10.58 7.87 36.41
N ILE A 70 -11.51 7.90 35.46
CA ILE A 70 -12.16 9.14 34.98
C ILE A 70 -13.67 8.94 34.84
N HIS A 71 -14.45 9.85 35.42
CA HIS A 71 -15.90 9.91 35.24
C HIS A 71 -16.25 10.74 33.99
N ALA A 72 -16.42 10.08 32.85
CA ALA A 72 -16.72 10.73 31.57
C ALA A 72 -18.16 11.26 31.43
N GLY A 73 -18.98 11.07 32.46
CA GLY A 73 -20.40 11.43 32.48
C GLY A 73 -21.31 10.34 31.89
N GLY A 74 -22.57 10.39 32.27
CA GLY A 74 -23.63 9.45 31.90
C GLY A 74 -24.78 9.66 32.87
N ASP A 75 -25.97 10.00 32.35
CA ASP A 75 -27.20 10.01 33.14
C ASP A 75 -27.58 8.54 33.44
N PRO A 76 -27.98 8.16 34.66
CA PRO A 76 -28.43 6.81 35.00
C PRO A 76 -29.49 6.20 34.08
#